data_AF-A0A369K418-F1
#
_entry.id   AF-A0A369K418-F1
#
_cell.length_a   1.000
_cell.length_b   1.000
_cell.length_c   1.000
_cell.angle_alpha   90.00
_cell.angle_beta   90.00
_cell.angle_gamma   90.00
#
_symmetry.space_group_name_H-M   'P 1'
#
loop_
_entity.id
_entity.type
_entity.pdbx_description
1 polymer ?
#
loop_
_entity_poly.entity_id
_entity_poly.type
_entity_poly.pdbx_seq_one_letter_code
_entity_poly.pdbx_strand_id
1 'polypeptide(L)'
;MDEEFWATVVKKWSDACERILELKKELAEAQRESRQHQENARASQAQQERLSRDLLHLKEEHLACAHALQQMQDLAQLNAKTQHELNAAEASLHSAEIERMKLEEQLTAAGKQISVMSDEKHALDQKNDDLTQHSSKLQAELEQSRSDNVRLQQQLLNVQSRSQGLQDELERQRQMTFHESSNAGLLGSENKTLRDELVKARDSLHENHEMGLAQKRLLMKLAKLEDARKITSRPPPLRREAQVQTDTSREERDRILKPLPAAPVPSTMALADVSVVAKPIRDDRGTRQDSSEVVDENDLQVSLPMPVTTPTPAARLRSIEDLVQFIPDADDACVFRRQLLKEKIGGSGQPLIERVTRSQTALAKARNIDMYLCPGLDHNPCARRLQDNMDSFSSDLAKKRTFLEYRYLGVYTATHVAPLNLEEWNTLSEDVKYTYASTTRSKTQVLKNQSVQQVLTSYNTGQLSVPCVRLECTDFDSILYNALVTAQSKPRAVISCAIGKRVRDEHDDEYQPQRRTRAKPGAQGLGDDVENAQGDGLIHESR
;
A
#
# COMPACT_ATOMS: atom_id res chain seq x y z
N MET A 1 -48.41 -147.50 77.88
CA MET A 1 -47.91 -146.57 76.85
C MET A 1 -48.88 -145.42 76.83
N ASP A 2 -48.43 -144.26 77.30
CA ASP A 2 -49.31 -143.24 77.85
C ASP A 2 -49.93 -142.37 76.76
N GLU A 3 -51.26 -142.40 76.68
CA GLU A 3 -52.05 -141.55 75.79
C GLU A 3 -51.81 -140.06 76.04
N GLU A 4 -51.47 -139.65 77.27
CA GLU A 4 -51.18 -138.25 77.62
C GLU A 4 -49.94 -137.69 76.91
N PHE A 5 -48.91 -138.52 76.69
CA PHE A 5 -47.72 -138.10 75.95
C PHE A 5 -48.07 -137.82 74.49
N TRP A 6 -48.77 -138.76 73.84
CA TRP A 6 -49.20 -138.59 72.45
C TRP A 6 -50.20 -137.45 72.29
N ALA A 7 -51.12 -137.23 73.24
CA ALA A 7 -52.03 -136.08 73.25
C ALA A 7 -51.26 -134.74 73.33
N THR A 8 -50.21 -134.67 74.14
CA THR A 8 -49.37 -133.47 74.28
C THR A 8 -48.54 -133.21 73.02
N VAL A 9 -47.99 -134.26 72.40
CA VAL A 9 -47.24 -134.16 71.13
C VAL A 9 -48.17 -133.74 69.99
N VAL A 10 -49.36 -134.36 69.88
CA VAL A 10 -50.37 -134.01 68.87
C VAL A 10 -50.88 -132.58 69.06
N LYS A 11 -51.11 -132.14 70.31
CA LYS A 11 -51.48 -130.75 70.61
C LYS A 11 -50.39 -129.75 70.21
N LYS A 12 -49.14 -129.98 70.62
CA LYS A 12 -48.01 -129.12 70.23
C LYS A 12 -47.79 -129.09 68.72
N TRP A 13 -48.02 -130.21 68.04
CA TRP A 13 -47.95 -130.28 66.59
C TRP A 13 -49.11 -129.52 65.92
N SER A 14 -50.34 -129.64 66.45
CA SER A 14 -51.51 -128.86 66.02
C SER A 14 -51.29 -127.35 66.22
N ASP A 15 -50.86 -126.93 67.40
CA ASP A 15 -50.56 -125.53 67.73
C ASP A 15 -49.43 -124.99 66.83
N ALA A 16 -48.41 -125.80 66.54
CA ALA A 16 -47.35 -125.43 65.61
C ALA A 16 -47.86 -125.32 64.16
N CYS A 17 -48.75 -126.21 63.72
CA CYS A 17 -49.40 -126.13 62.41
C CYS A 17 -50.29 -124.90 62.29
N GLU A 18 -51.11 -124.58 63.31
CA GLU A 18 -51.90 -123.35 63.38
C GLU A 18 -51.00 -122.12 63.33
N ARG A 19 -49.89 -122.11 64.08
CA ARG A 19 -48.93 -121.02 64.06
C ARG A 19 -48.27 -120.85 62.70
N ILE A 20 -47.95 -121.93 61.99
CA ILE A 20 -47.44 -121.87 60.62
C ILE A 20 -48.48 -121.28 59.66
N LEU A 21 -49.76 -121.65 59.82
CA LEU A 21 -50.84 -121.07 59.01
C LEU A 21 -51.02 -119.57 59.29
N GLU A 22 -50.96 -119.17 60.55
CA GLU A 22 -51.03 -117.77 60.96
C GLU A 22 -49.84 -116.97 60.42
N LEU A 23 -48.61 -117.47 60.56
CA LEU A 23 -47.41 -116.85 59.99
C LEU A 23 -47.44 -116.78 58.47
N LYS A 24 -48.01 -117.77 57.77
CA LYS A 24 -48.20 -117.71 56.32
C LYS A 24 -49.22 -116.64 55.93
N LYS A 25 -50.27 -116.45 56.74
CA LYS A 25 -51.25 -115.39 56.54
C LYS A 25 -50.62 -114.01 56.77
N GLU A 26 -49.90 -113.83 57.87
CA GLU A 26 -49.16 -112.59 58.18
C GLU A 26 -48.11 -112.28 57.10
N LEU A 27 -47.36 -113.29 56.62
CA LEU A 27 -46.40 -113.13 55.53
C LEU A 27 -47.10 -112.70 54.24
N ALA A 28 -48.25 -113.27 53.91
CA ALA A 28 -49.03 -112.90 52.74
C ALA A 28 -49.61 -111.47 52.86
N GLU A 29 -50.05 -111.07 54.06
CA GLU A 29 -50.51 -109.70 54.35
C GLU A 29 -49.36 -108.69 54.26
N ALA A 30 -48.22 -108.95 54.90
CA ALA A 30 -47.03 -108.11 54.82
C ALA A 30 -46.50 -107.99 53.37
N GLN A 31 -46.54 -109.07 52.58
CA GLN A 31 -46.20 -109.02 51.15
C GLN A 31 -47.20 -108.18 50.35
N ARG A 32 -48.49 -108.20 50.70
CA ARG A 32 -49.52 -107.37 50.06
C ARG A 32 -49.30 -105.89 50.40
N GLU A 33 -49.08 -105.57 51.67
CA GLU A 33 -48.78 -104.22 52.14
C GLU A 33 -47.48 -103.69 51.52
N SER A 34 -46.44 -104.51 51.46
CA SER A 34 -45.17 -104.14 50.81
C SER A 34 -45.37 -103.81 49.33
N ARG A 35 -46.15 -104.61 48.59
CA ARG A 35 -46.49 -104.30 47.19
C ARG A 35 -47.31 -103.02 47.08
N GLN A 36 -48.29 -102.81 47.96
CA GLN A 36 -49.10 -101.60 47.97
C GLN A 36 -48.25 -100.35 48.26
N HIS A 37 -47.34 -100.41 49.23
CA HIS A 37 -46.40 -99.32 49.50
C HIS A 37 -45.45 -99.08 48.32
N GLN A 38 -44.99 -100.13 47.65
CA GLN A 38 -44.15 -100.00 46.46
C GLN A 38 -44.91 -99.35 45.30
N GLU A 39 -46.17 -99.71 45.08
CA GLU A 39 -47.04 -99.09 44.08
C GLU A 39 -47.31 -97.62 44.41
N ASN A 40 -47.64 -97.31 45.67
CA ASN A 40 -47.83 -95.94 46.13
C ASN A 40 -46.56 -95.09 45.99
N ALA A 41 -45.38 -95.65 46.32
CA ALA A 41 -44.10 -94.95 46.13
C ALA A 41 -43.82 -94.67 44.65
N ARG A 42 -44.09 -95.63 43.76
CA ARG A 42 -43.97 -95.45 42.31
C ARG A 42 -44.97 -94.41 41.78
N ALA A 43 -46.20 -94.42 42.28
CA ALA A 43 -47.23 -93.43 41.90
C ALA A 43 -46.83 -92.01 42.34
N SER A 44 -46.37 -91.84 43.58
CA SER A 44 -45.86 -90.57 44.09
C SER A 44 -44.63 -90.08 43.32
N GLN A 45 -43.70 -90.98 42.99
CA GLN A 45 -42.53 -90.64 42.17
C GLN A 45 -42.96 -90.21 40.76
N ALA A 46 -43.86 -90.93 40.11
CA ALA A 46 -44.38 -90.56 38.80
C ALA A 46 -45.12 -89.21 38.83
N GLN A 47 -45.85 -88.90 39.91
CA GLN A 47 -46.48 -87.59 40.11
C GLN A 47 -45.44 -86.48 40.28
N GLN A 48 -44.38 -86.71 41.07
CA GLN A 48 -43.30 -85.75 41.26
C GLN A 48 -42.54 -85.49 39.95
N GLU A 49 -42.30 -86.52 39.14
CA GLU A 49 -41.69 -86.37 37.81
C GLU A 49 -42.58 -85.56 36.86
N ARG A 50 -43.89 -85.77 36.87
CA ARG A 50 -44.85 -84.97 36.08
C ARG A 50 -44.80 -83.49 36.49
N LEU A 51 -44.92 -83.19 37.78
CA LEU A 51 -44.85 -81.83 38.29
C LEU A 51 -43.50 -81.17 37.97
N SER A 52 -42.41 -81.92 38.02
CA SER A 52 -41.07 -81.42 37.65
C SER A 52 -40.98 -81.06 36.17
N ARG A 53 -41.59 -81.85 35.28
CA ARG A 53 -41.67 -81.54 33.84
C ARG A 53 -42.55 -80.33 33.57
N ASP A 54 -43.70 -80.24 34.21
CA ASP A 54 -44.62 -79.10 34.05
C ASP A 54 -43.97 -77.80 34.55
N LEU A 55 -43.22 -77.86 35.65
CA LEU A 55 -42.47 -76.71 36.18
C LEU A 55 -41.30 -76.31 35.27
N LEU A 56 -40.63 -77.26 34.61
CA LEU A 56 -39.62 -76.96 33.59
C LEU A 56 -40.24 -76.29 32.38
N HIS A 57 -41.37 -76.81 31.88
CA HIS A 57 -42.09 -76.22 30.75
C HIS A 57 -42.54 -74.79 31.05
N LEU A 58 -43.10 -74.55 32.25
CA LEU A 58 -43.51 -73.21 32.68
C LEU A 58 -42.31 -72.25 32.78
N LYS A 59 -41.14 -72.74 33.21
CA LYS A 59 -39.91 -71.95 33.22
C LYS A 59 -39.43 -71.60 31.81
N GLU A 60 -39.50 -72.54 30.88
CA GLU A 60 -39.17 -72.31 29.47
C GLU A 60 -40.10 -71.27 28.83
N GLU A 61 -41.41 -71.36 29.08
CA GLU A 61 -42.40 -70.37 28.62
C GLU A 61 -42.15 -68.99 29.24
N HIS A 62 -41.84 -68.91 30.54
CA HIS A 62 -41.52 -67.65 31.20
C HIS A 62 -40.24 -67.02 30.67
N LEU A 63 -39.21 -67.82 30.39
CA LEU A 63 -37.97 -67.35 29.75
C LEU A 63 -38.23 -66.85 28.32
N ALA A 64 -39.05 -67.56 27.55
CA ALA A 64 -39.45 -67.13 26.21
C ALA A 64 -40.22 -65.80 26.25
N CYS A 65 -41.14 -65.64 27.21
CA CYS A 65 -41.89 -64.40 27.42
C CYS A 65 -40.97 -63.24 27.82
N ALA A 66 -40.02 -63.49 28.75
CA ALA A 66 -39.03 -62.48 29.16
C ALA A 66 -38.14 -62.04 27.99
N HIS A 67 -37.72 -62.99 27.13
CA HIS A 67 -36.94 -62.67 25.93
C HIS A 67 -37.76 -61.85 24.92
N ALA A 68 -39.03 -62.20 24.70
CA ALA A 68 -39.91 -61.43 23.83
C ALA A 68 -40.13 -59.99 24.34
N LEU A 69 -40.30 -59.80 25.66
CA LEU A 69 -40.39 -58.48 26.28
C LEU A 69 -39.10 -57.68 26.10
N GLN A 70 -37.94 -58.30 26.29
CA GLN A 70 -36.65 -57.65 26.05
C GLN A 70 -36.51 -57.22 24.59
N GLN A 71 -36.86 -58.09 23.63
CA GLN A 71 -36.84 -57.74 22.20
C GLN A 71 -37.76 -56.57 21.86
N MET A 72 -38.96 -56.52 22.43
CA MET A 72 -39.86 -55.37 22.23
C MET A 72 -39.29 -54.08 22.83
N GLN A 73 -38.63 -54.16 23.99
CA GLN A 73 -37.98 -53.02 24.61
C GLN A 73 -36.81 -52.50 23.76
N ASP A 74 -35.98 -53.41 23.23
CA ASP A 74 -34.86 -53.06 22.36
C ASP A 74 -35.35 -52.41 21.05
N LEU A 75 -36.43 -52.94 20.46
CA LEU A 75 -37.06 -52.35 19.27
C LEU A 75 -37.67 -50.96 19.56
N ALA A 76 -38.28 -50.78 20.73
CA ALA A 76 -38.82 -49.48 21.13
C ALA A 76 -37.70 -48.44 21.34
N GLN A 77 -36.58 -48.85 21.95
CA GLN A 77 -35.39 -48.00 22.10
C GLN A 77 -34.77 -47.64 20.75
N LEU A 78 -34.64 -48.62 19.85
CA LEU A 78 -34.14 -48.38 18.50
C LEU A 78 -35.05 -47.40 17.75
N ASN A 79 -36.37 -47.58 17.82
CA ASN A 79 -37.34 -46.69 17.18
C ASN A 79 -37.28 -45.26 17.75
N ALA A 80 -37.14 -45.12 19.07
CA ALA A 80 -36.95 -43.82 19.71
C ALA A 80 -35.65 -43.13 19.25
N LYS A 81 -34.57 -43.89 19.12
CA LYS A 81 -33.29 -43.39 18.60
C LYS A 81 -33.41 -42.95 17.14
N THR A 82 -34.02 -43.76 16.28
CA THR A 82 -34.21 -43.40 14.87
C THR A 82 -35.12 -42.18 14.71
N GLN A 83 -36.17 -42.05 15.54
CA GLN A 83 -37.03 -40.86 15.51
C GLN A 83 -36.28 -39.60 15.94
N HIS A 84 -35.43 -39.70 16.96
CA HIS A 84 -34.59 -38.57 17.38
C HIS A 84 -33.60 -38.16 16.28
N GLU A 85 -32.94 -39.12 15.63
CA GLU A 85 -32.04 -38.87 14.50
C GLU A 85 -32.77 -38.24 13.30
N LEU A 86 -34.00 -38.69 13.00
CA LEU A 86 -34.85 -38.10 11.97
C LEU A 86 -35.20 -36.64 12.30
N ASN A 87 -35.66 -36.36 13.52
CA ASN A 87 -35.99 -35.00 13.94
C ASN A 87 -34.75 -34.07 13.91
N ALA A 88 -33.59 -34.58 14.28
CA ALA A 88 -32.33 -33.84 14.21
C ALA A 88 -31.93 -33.54 12.74
N ALA A 89 -32.11 -34.51 11.84
CA ALA A 89 -31.87 -34.31 10.42
C ALA A 89 -32.84 -33.28 9.81
N GLU A 90 -34.13 -33.34 10.15
CA GLU A 90 -35.14 -32.35 9.73
C GLU A 90 -34.81 -30.93 10.22
N ALA A 91 -34.39 -30.79 11.48
CA ALA A 91 -33.96 -29.50 12.02
C ALA A 91 -32.72 -28.95 11.27
N SER A 92 -31.76 -29.83 10.94
CA SER A 92 -30.59 -29.43 10.17
C SER A 92 -30.93 -29.03 8.73
N LEU A 93 -31.88 -29.72 8.10
CA LEU A 93 -32.38 -29.38 6.76
C LEU A 93 -33.07 -28.02 6.76
N HIS A 94 -33.94 -27.76 7.74
CA HIS A 94 -34.61 -26.47 7.87
C HIS A 94 -33.62 -25.32 8.09
N SER A 95 -32.59 -25.53 8.92
CA SER A 95 -31.51 -24.55 9.11
C SER A 95 -30.77 -24.26 7.79
N ALA A 96 -30.47 -25.30 7.01
CA ALA A 96 -29.82 -25.15 5.70
C ALA A 96 -30.69 -24.41 4.68
N GLU A 97 -32.02 -24.61 4.70
CA GLU A 97 -32.96 -23.88 3.85
C GLU A 97 -32.99 -22.37 4.19
N ILE A 98 -32.99 -22.02 5.47
CA ILE A 98 -32.92 -20.62 5.93
C ILE A 98 -31.60 -19.97 5.47
N GLU A 99 -30.48 -20.67 5.62
CA GLU A 99 -29.18 -20.18 5.15
C GLU A 99 -29.16 -19.99 3.63
N ARG A 100 -29.73 -20.93 2.87
CA ARG A 100 -29.86 -20.79 1.40
C ARG A 100 -30.68 -19.56 1.02
N MET A 101 -31.83 -19.33 1.66
CA MET A 101 -32.65 -18.14 1.42
C MET A 101 -31.88 -16.84 1.71
N LYS A 102 -31.10 -16.82 2.81
CA LYS A 102 -30.26 -15.67 3.16
C LYS A 102 -29.16 -15.42 2.11
N LEU A 103 -28.55 -16.47 1.57
CA LEU A 103 -27.55 -16.35 0.51
C LEU A 103 -28.18 -15.88 -0.81
N GLU A 104 -29.40 -16.33 -1.16
CA GLU A 104 -30.13 -15.85 -2.33
C GLU A 104 -30.48 -14.35 -2.22
N GLU A 105 -30.89 -13.89 -1.03
CA GLU A 105 -31.13 -12.47 -0.75
C GLU A 105 -29.84 -11.65 -0.90
N GLN A 106 -28.72 -12.14 -0.33
CA GLN A 106 -27.41 -11.49 -0.47
C GLN A 106 -26.95 -11.42 -1.93
N LEU A 107 -27.13 -12.49 -2.70
CA LEU A 107 -26.77 -12.54 -4.12
C LEU A 107 -27.62 -11.55 -4.93
N THR A 108 -28.91 -11.46 -4.63
CA THR A 108 -29.82 -10.48 -5.24
C THR A 108 -29.42 -9.04 -4.90
N ALA A 109 -29.06 -8.77 -3.64
CA ALA A 109 -28.59 -7.46 -3.20
C ALA A 109 -27.26 -7.07 -3.87
N ALA A 110 -26.30 -7.99 -3.93
CA ALA A 110 -25.02 -7.80 -4.61
C ALA A 110 -25.23 -7.56 -6.12
N GLY A 111 -26.14 -8.30 -6.76
CA GLY A 111 -26.50 -8.09 -8.17
C GLY A 111 -27.05 -6.68 -8.43
N LYS A 112 -27.91 -6.16 -7.55
CA LYS A 112 -28.39 -4.77 -7.64
C LYS A 112 -27.26 -3.76 -7.46
N GLN A 113 -26.34 -3.99 -6.53
CA GLN A 113 -25.19 -3.11 -6.31
C GLN A 113 -24.25 -3.09 -7.52
N ILE A 114 -23.98 -4.25 -8.14
CA ILE A 114 -23.18 -4.34 -9.37
C ILE A 114 -23.85 -3.55 -10.50
N SER A 115 -25.18 -3.64 -10.65
CA SER A 115 -25.91 -2.84 -11.64
C SER A 115 -25.72 -1.34 -11.41
N VAL A 116 -25.87 -0.87 -10.18
CA VAL A 116 -25.70 0.57 -9.86
C VAL A 116 -24.28 1.05 -10.14
N MET A 117 -23.25 0.27 -9.73
CA MET A 117 -21.86 0.63 -10.02
C MET A 117 -21.54 0.58 -11.52
N SER A 118 -22.18 -0.31 -12.28
CA SER A 118 -22.05 -0.38 -13.73
C SER A 118 -22.64 0.87 -14.40
N ASP A 119 -23.81 1.31 -13.95
CA ASP A 119 -24.46 2.53 -14.45
C ASP A 119 -23.63 3.78 -14.11
N GLU A 120 -23.08 3.85 -12.89
CA GLU A 120 -22.19 4.93 -12.46
C GLU A 120 -20.90 4.97 -13.29
N LYS A 121 -20.29 3.81 -13.55
CA LYS A 121 -19.11 3.71 -14.42
C LYS A 121 -19.43 4.24 -15.82
N HIS A 122 -20.55 3.82 -16.41
CA HIS A 122 -20.96 4.31 -17.73
C HIS A 122 -21.19 5.83 -17.74
N ALA A 123 -21.76 6.39 -16.67
CA ALA A 123 -21.93 7.84 -16.53
C ALA A 123 -20.58 8.59 -16.40
N LEU A 124 -19.60 8.01 -15.70
CA LEU A 124 -18.24 8.55 -15.60
C LEU A 124 -17.50 8.48 -16.93
N ASP A 125 -17.63 7.38 -17.67
CA ASP A 125 -17.04 7.23 -19.00
C ASP A 125 -17.59 8.29 -19.96
N GLN A 126 -18.92 8.52 -19.99
CA GLN A 126 -19.51 9.62 -20.76
C GLN A 126 -18.96 10.99 -20.37
N LYS A 127 -18.84 11.26 -19.07
CA LYS A 127 -18.29 12.54 -18.59
C LYS A 127 -16.81 12.71 -18.98
N ASN A 128 -16.04 11.61 -19.00
CA ASN A 128 -14.65 11.63 -19.41
C ASN A 128 -14.52 11.89 -20.92
N ASP A 129 -15.41 11.32 -21.74
CA ASP A 129 -15.50 11.61 -23.16
C ASP A 129 -15.83 13.09 -23.41
N ASP A 130 -16.80 13.65 -22.67
CA ASP A 130 -17.15 15.08 -22.74
C ASP A 130 -15.99 15.99 -22.36
N LEU A 131 -15.25 15.65 -21.29
CA LEU A 131 -14.06 16.39 -20.86
C LEU A 131 -12.93 16.30 -21.90
N THR A 132 -12.75 15.14 -22.52
CA THR A 132 -11.75 14.94 -23.58
C THR A 132 -12.10 15.78 -24.81
N GLN A 133 -13.37 15.81 -25.20
CA GLN A 133 -13.84 16.69 -26.27
C GLN A 133 -13.64 18.17 -25.92
N HIS A 134 -13.95 18.59 -24.69
CA HIS A 134 -13.71 19.96 -24.24
C HIS A 134 -12.22 20.33 -24.24
N SER A 135 -11.36 19.43 -23.79
CA SER A 135 -9.91 19.62 -23.79
C SER A 135 -9.39 19.81 -25.22
N SER A 136 -9.84 18.98 -26.17
CA SER A 136 -9.48 19.11 -27.58
C SER A 136 -9.92 20.45 -28.20
N LYS A 137 -11.12 20.95 -27.85
CA LYS A 137 -11.60 22.27 -28.29
C LYS A 137 -10.73 23.41 -27.75
N LEU A 138 -10.41 23.40 -26.46
CA LEU A 138 -9.52 24.39 -25.85
C LEU A 138 -8.12 24.36 -26.47
N GLN A 139 -7.61 23.17 -26.78
CA GLN A 139 -6.32 23.03 -27.45
C GLN A 139 -6.35 23.65 -28.85
N ALA A 140 -7.41 23.40 -29.63
CA ALA A 140 -7.60 24.02 -30.94
C ALA A 140 -7.69 25.56 -30.86
N GLU A 141 -8.43 26.10 -29.89
CA GLU A 141 -8.52 27.55 -29.64
C GLU A 141 -7.17 28.17 -29.25
N LEU A 142 -6.37 27.44 -28.47
CA LEU A 142 -5.04 27.88 -28.05
C LEU A 142 -4.05 27.87 -29.23
N GLU A 143 -4.10 26.86 -30.08
CA GLU A 143 -3.34 26.80 -31.33
C GLU A 143 -3.74 27.94 -32.29
N GLN A 144 -5.03 28.21 -32.42
CA GLN A 144 -5.53 29.35 -33.19
C GLN A 144 -4.99 30.67 -32.64
N SER A 145 -5.08 30.90 -31.33
CA SER A 145 -4.56 32.12 -30.68
C SER A 145 -3.04 32.27 -30.82
N ARG A 146 -2.29 31.15 -30.84
CA ARG A 146 -0.85 31.16 -31.14
C ARG A 146 -0.59 31.58 -32.58
N SER A 147 -1.36 31.07 -33.54
CA SER A 147 -1.22 31.45 -34.96
C SER A 147 -1.51 32.94 -35.18
N ASP A 148 -2.54 33.49 -34.53
CA ASP A 148 -2.87 34.91 -34.59
C ASP A 148 -1.78 35.78 -33.95
N ASN A 149 -1.20 35.36 -32.82
CA ASN A 149 -0.07 36.05 -32.20
C ASN A 149 1.16 36.10 -33.11
N VAL A 150 1.50 34.98 -33.77
CA VAL A 150 2.59 34.96 -34.75
C VAL A 150 2.30 35.94 -35.89
N ARG A 151 1.07 35.96 -36.42
CA ARG A 151 0.66 36.90 -37.45
C ARG A 151 0.80 38.36 -36.99
N LEU A 152 0.37 38.69 -35.77
CA LEU A 152 0.49 40.02 -35.19
C LEU A 152 1.95 40.43 -34.97
N GLN A 153 2.81 39.53 -34.50
CA GLN A 153 4.25 39.78 -34.38
C GLN A 153 4.88 40.07 -35.75
N GLN A 154 4.48 39.35 -36.79
CA GLN A 154 4.94 39.59 -38.15
C GLN A 154 4.49 40.96 -38.69
N GLN A 155 3.25 41.37 -38.38
CA GLN A 155 2.76 42.72 -38.69
C GLN A 155 3.55 43.81 -37.94
N LEU A 156 3.85 43.59 -36.66
CA LEU A 156 4.67 44.51 -35.86
C LEU A 156 6.07 44.69 -36.45
N LEU A 157 6.73 43.60 -36.85
CA LEU A 157 8.03 43.66 -37.52
C LEU A 157 7.95 44.46 -38.84
N ASN A 158 6.92 44.22 -39.65
CA ASN A 158 6.72 44.98 -40.90
C ASN A 158 6.53 46.48 -40.64
N VAL A 159 5.74 46.85 -39.62
CA VAL A 159 5.54 48.25 -39.22
C VAL A 159 6.85 48.85 -38.70
N GLN A 160 7.63 48.11 -37.92
CA GLN A 160 8.92 48.55 -37.39
C GLN A 160 9.93 48.79 -38.53
N SER A 161 10.04 47.86 -39.48
CA SER A 161 10.89 48.04 -40.67
C SER A 161 10.46 49.25 -41.50
N ARG A 162 9.15 49.48 -41.66
CA ARG A 162 8.63 50.66 -42.36
C ARG A 162 8.93 51.97 -41.61
N SER A 163 8.80 51.97 -40.29
CA SER A 163 9.14 53.11 -39.44
C SER A 163 10.63 53.45 -39.54
N GLN A 164 11.49 52.42 -39.48
CA GLN A 164 12.93 52.60 -39.62
C GLN A 164 13.31 53.14 -41.01
N GLY A 165 12.69 52.62 -42.08
CA GLY A 165 12.89 53.17 -43.43
C GLY A 165 12.46 54.63 -43.56
N LEU A 166 11.38 55.05 -42.87
CA LEU A 166 10.96 56.45 -42.83
C LEU A 166 11.92 57.32 -41.99
N GLN A 167 12.48 56.79 -40.91
CA GLN A 167 13.51 57.49 -40.12
C GLN A 167 14.78 57.70 -40.93
N ASP A 168 15.26 56.68 -41.64
CA ASP A 168 16.43 56.76 -42.52
C ASP A 168 16.21 57.80 -43.63
N GLU A 169 15.01 57.84 -44.22
CA GLU A 169 14.65 58.83 -45.24
C GLU A 169 14.58 60.26 -44.67
N LEU A 170 14.02 60.42 -43.47
CA LEU A 170 14.01 61.71 -42.78
C LEU A 170 15.43 62.21 -42.48
N GLU A 171 16.33 61.31 -42.08
CA GLU A 171 17.73 61.64 -41.81
C GLU A 171 18.47 62.02 -43.10
N ARG A 172 18.21 61.33 -44.21
CA ARG A 172 18.71 61.76 -45.54
C ARG A 172 18.23 63.16 -45.91
N GLN A 173 16.95 63.47 -45.70
CA GLN A 173 16.43 64.83 -45.95
C GLN A 173 17.10 65.87 -45.05
N ARG A 174 17.39 65.55 -43.79
CA ARG A 174 18.16 66.43 -42.89
C ARG A 174 19.58 66.66 -43.39
N GLN A 175 20.26 65.63 -43.86
CA GLN A 175 21.60 65.76 -44.45
C GLN A 175 21.57 66.60 -45.72
N MET A 176 20.59 66.38 -46.61
CA MET A 176 20.45 67.20 -47.82
C MET A 176 20.18 68.66 -47.49
N THR A 177 19.25 68.96 -46.59
CA THR A 177 18.95 70.34 -46.17
C THR A 177 20.13 71.01 -45.46
N PHE A 178 20.92 70.24 -44.69
CA PHE A 178 22.17 70.73 -44.12
C PHE A 178 23.20 71.09 -45.21
N HIS A 179 23.38 70.21 -46.21
CA HIS A 179 24.25 70.49 -47.35
C HIS A 179 23.77 71.69 -48.18
N GLU A 180 22.46 71.81 -48.43
CA GLU A 180 21.88 72.98 -49.10
C GLU A 180 22.13 74.26 -48.30
N SER A 181 21.94 74.24 -46.98
CA SER A 181 22.20 75.40 -46.13
C SER A 181 23.70 75.75 -46.06
N SER A 182 24.57 74.74 -46.08
CA SER A 182 26.03 74.93 -46.15
C SER A 182 26.45 75.54 -47.49
N ASN A 183 25.92 75.02 -48.60
CA ASN A 183 26.13 75.57 -49.94
C ASN A 183 25.58 77.00 -50.05
N ALA A 184 24.40 77.28 -49.49
CA ALA A 184 23.86 78.64 -49.42
C ALA A 184 24.76 79.58 -48.61
N GLY A 185 25.37 79.08 -47.52
CA GLY A 185 26.38 79.81 -46.74
C GLY A 185 27.65 80.12 -47.54
N LEU A 186 28.18 79.13 -48.26
CA LEU A 186 29.33 79.29 -49.16
C LEU A 186 29.03 80.30 -50.27
N LEU A 187 27.92 80.14 -50.99
CA LEU A 187 27.45 81.08 -52.01
C LEU A 187 27.20 82.49 -51.44
N GLY A 188 26.75 82.58 -50.19
CA GLY A 188 26.61 83.84 -49.47
C GLY A 188 27.95 84.51 -49.18
N SER A 189 28.96 83.73 -48.79
CA SER A 189 30.33 84.21 -48.57
C SER A 189 31.04 84.60 -49.87
N GLU A 190 30.83 83.85 -50.95
CA GLU A 190 31.27 84.18 -52.30
C GLU A 190 30.59 85.46 -52.81
N ASN A 191 29.28 85.60 -52.62
CA ASN A 191 28.60 86.85 -52.96
C ASN A 191 29.13 88.04 -52.16
N LYS A 192 29.43 87.84 -50.88
CA LYS A 192 30.00 88.91 -50.05
C LYS A 192 31.40 89.29 -50.52
N THR A 193 32.27 88.32 -50.78
CA THR A 193 33.62 88.57 -51.30
C THR A 193 33.57 89.23 -52.67
N LEU A 194 32.71 88.79 -53.58
CA LEU A 194 32.48 89.46 -54.87
C LEU A 194 31.97 90.89 -54.70
N ARG A 195 31.08 91.16 -53.74
CA ARG A 195 30.64 92.53 -53.42
C ARG A 195 31.78 93.37 -52.86
N ASP A 196 32.60 92.82 -51.98
CA ASP A 196 33.77 93.51 -51.40
C ASP A 196 34.83 93.77 -52.48
N GLU A 197 35.04 92.84 -53.40
CA GLU A 197 35.91 93.01 -54.57
C GLU A 197 35.37 94.05 -55.54
N LEU A 198 34.05 94.09 -55.78
CA LEU A 198 33.41 95.14 -56.56
C LEU A 198 33.57 96.52 -55.91
N VAL A 199 33.43 96.62 -54.59
CA VAL A 199 33.69 97.86 -53.84
C VAL A 199 35.15 98.26 -53.97
N LYS A 200 36.10 97.33 -53.75
CA LYS A 200 37.53 97.60 -53.96
C LYS A 200 37.84 98.02 -55.38
N ALA A 201 37.30 97.34 -56.38
CA ALA A 201 37.50 97.69 -57.79
C ALA A 201 36.92 99.07 -58.11
N ARG A 202 35.75 99.40 -57.55
CA ARG A 202 35.15 100.73 -57.65
C ARG A 202 36.03 101.79 -56.98
N ASP A 203 36.55 101.51 -55.79
CA ASP A 203 37.39 102.44 -55.04
C ASP A 203 38.75 102.62 -55.72
N SER A 204 39.36 101.57 -56.27
CA SER A 204 40.55 101.65 -57.14
C SER A 204 40.26 102.38 -58.46
N LEU A 205 39.06 102.25 -59.03
CA LEU A 205 38.62 103.07 -60.15
C LEU A 205 38.48 104.54 -59.75
N HIS A 206 38.01 104.83 -58.54
CA HIS A 206 37.91 106.17 -58.01
C HIS A 206 39.31 106.76 -57.72
N GLU A 207 40.24 105.98 -57.16
CA GLU A 207 41.65 106.37 -56.99
C GLU A 207 42.34 106.57 -58.33
N ASN A 208 42.09 105.72 -59.33
CA ASN A 208 42.59 105.92 -60.69
C ASN A 208 41.95 107.14 -61.37
N HIS A 209 40.69 107.44 -61.06
CA HIS A 209 40.03 108.66 -61.50
C HIS A 209 40.61 109.89 -60.80
N GLU A 210 40.91 109.82 -59.51
CA GLU A 210 41.59 110.87 -58.75
C GLU A 210 43.04 111.06 -59.20
N MET A 211 43.79 109.98 -59.46
CA MET A 211 45.10 110.02 -60.10
C MET A 211 44.98 110.58 -61.51
N GLY A 212 43.95 110.22 -62.26
CA GLY A 212 43.66 110.78 -63.58
C GLY A 212 43.34 112.28 -63.50
N LEU A 213 42.67 112.74 -62.44
CA LEU A 213 42.44 114.15 -62.15
C LEU A 213 43.72 114.86 -61.67
N ALA A 214 44.57 114.20 -60.88
CA ALA A 214 45.87 114.71 -60.47
C ALA A 214 46.84 114.81 -61.64
N GLN A 215 46.84 113.81 -62.54
CA GLN A 215 47.55 113.79 -63.80
C GLN A 215 46.98 114.83 -64.76
N LYS A 216 45.66 115.05 -64.80
CA LYS A 216 45.05 116.20 -65.50
C LYS A 216 45.44 117.54 -64.88
N ARG A 217 45.61 117.67 -63.56
CA ARG A 217 46.14 118.89 -62.92
C ARG A 217 47.61 119.09 -63.26
N LEU A 218 48.39 118.01 -63.39
CA LEU A 218 49.79 118.03 -63.83
C LEU A 218 49.90 118.38 -65.33
N LEU A 219 49.03 117.80 -66.16
CA LEU A 219 48.88 118.13 -67.57
C LEU A 219 48.33 119.54 -67.78
N MET A 220 47.47 120.07 -66.90
CA MET A 220 47.06 121.49 -66.94
C MET A 220 48.20 122.42 -66.51
N LYS A 221 49.10 121.98 -65.64
CA LYS A 221 50.33 122.72 -65.30
C LYS A 221 51.36 122.66 -66.44
N LEU A 222 51.43 121.55 -67.19
CA LEU A 222 52.22 121.43 -68.41
C LEU A 222 51.59 122.21 -69.59
N ALA A 223 50.27 122.20 -69.73
CA ALA A 223 49.53 123.00 -70.72
C ALA A 223 49.68 124.51 -70.47
N LYS A 224 49.79 124.95 -69.21
CA LYS A 224 50.16 126.35 -68.88
C LYS A 224 51.60 126.73 -69.28
N LEU A 225 52.47 125.76 -69.60
CA LEU A 225 53.83 125.98 -70.10
C LEU A 225 53.97 125.71 -71.61
N GLU A 226 52.98 125.07 -72.24
CA GLU A 226 52.97 124.75 -73.68
C GLU A 226 52.05 125.65 -74.53
N ASP A 227 51.23 126.53 -73.95
CA ASP A 227 50.40 127.51 -74.68
C ASP A 227 51.09 128.88 -74.93
N ALA A 228 52.41 128.86 -75.18
CA ALA A 228 53.18 129.97 -75.76
C ALA A 228 53.78 129.64 -77.13
N ARG A 229 53.33 128.57 -77.82
CA ARG A 229 53.82 128.28 -79.18
C ARG A 229 52.83 127.50 -80.05
N LYS A 230 52.04 128.26 -80.81
CA LYS A 230 51.53 128.00 -82.19
C LYS A 230 50.64 126.74 -82.37
N ILE A 231 49.34 126.92 -82.61
CA ILE A 231 48.71 127.03 -83.95
C ILE A 231 49.05 125.82 -84.85
N THR A 232 48.07 124.96 -85.21
CA THR A 232 47.49 124.76 -86.58
C THR A 232 46.57 123.50 -86.69
N SER A 233 45.38 123.68 -87.30
CA SER A 233 44.56 122.73 -88.11
C SER A 233 43.46 121.81 -87.50
N ARG A 234 42.44 121.59 -88.35
CA ARG A 234 41.03 121.11 -88.29
C ARG A 234 40.90 120.02 -89.43
N PRO A 235 39.76 119.34 -89.76
CA PRO A 235 38.61 118.71 -89.05
C PRO A 235 38.31 117.23 -89.57
N PRO A 236 37.06 116.69 -89.74
CA PRO A 236 36.44 115.54 -89.03
C PRO A 236 35.83 114.45 -90.00
N PRO A 237 34.65 113.80 -89.79
CA PRO A 237 34.06 112.91 -88.73
C PRO A 237 33.67 111.50 -89.31
N LEU A 238 32.91 110.66 -88.57
CA LEU A 238 31.75 109.80 -89.01
C LEU A 238 31.51 108.60 -88.04
N ARG A 239 30.31 108.50 -87.44
CA ARG A 239 29.23 107.48 -87.69
C ARG A 239 29.60 106.03 -87.29
N ARG A 240 28.76 105.17 -86.70
CA ARG A 240 27.28 105.06 -86.62
C ARG A 240 26.91 103.89 -85.68
N GLU A 241 25.73 103.97 -85.06
CA GLU A 241 24.66 102.94 -84.91
C GLU A 241 25.06 101.51 -84.45
N ALA A 242 24.30 100.73 -83.67
CA ALA A 242 22.87 100.66 -83.35
C ALA A 242 22.74 99.68 -82.13
N GLN A 243 21.80 99.84 -81.19
CA GLN A 243 20.41 99.35 -81.26
C GLN A 243 20.38 97.80 -81.17
N VAL A 244 19.73 97.15 -80.20
CA VAL A 244 18.28 96.80 -80.13
C VAL A 244 18.16 95.84 -78.92
N GLN A 245 17.30 96.11 -77.92
CA GLN A 245 16.05 95.38 -77.55
C GLN A 245 16.20 93.84 -77.42
N THR A 246 15.57 93.12 -76.48
CA THR A 246 14.16 93.12 -76.05
C THR A 246 14.00 92.34 -74.74
N ASP A 247 13.08 92.82 -73.90
CA ASP A 247 11.90 92.13 -73.33
C ASP A 247 11.96 90.59 -73.16
N THR A 248 11.49 90.01 -72.05
CA THR A 248 10.05 89.95 -71.72
C THR A 248 9.85 89.19 -70.40
N SER A 249 8.92 89.67 -69.56
CA SER A 249 7.80 88.89 -68.97
C SER A 249 8.11 87.83 -67.88
N ARG A 250 7.27 87.53 -66.89
CA ARG A 250 5.94 87.97 -66.44
C ARG A 250 5.54 87.09 -65.23
N GLU A 251 4.70 87.66 -64.35
CA GLU A 251 3.67 87.13 -63.40
C GLU A 251 3.61 85.60 -63.14
N GLU A 252 3.30 85.07 -61.94
CA GLU A 252 2.01 85.14 -61.22
C GLU A 252 2.16 84.27 -59.92
N ARG A 253 1.87 84.74 -58.68
CA ARG A 253 0.64 84.51 -57.85
C ARG A 253 0.02 83.10 -58.00
N ASP A 254 -0.26 82.29 -56.96
CA ASP A 254 -1.14 82.50 -55.77
C ASP A 254 -0.80 81.47 -54.65
N ARG A 255 -0.74 81.84 -53.35
CA ARG A 255 -1.81 81.72 -52.32
C ARG A 255 -2.65 80.42 -52.34
N ILE A 256 -2.64 79.66 -51.24
CA ILE A 256 -3.79 79.38 -50.34
C ILE A 256 -3.33 78.53 -49.13
N LEU A 257 -3.91 78.88 -47.96
CA LEU A 257 -3.68 78.39 -46.61
C LEU A 257 -4.74 77.33 -46.19
N LYS A 258 -4.39 76.55 -45.13
CA LYS A 258 -5.23 75.89 -44.08
C LYS A 258 -5.88 74.52 -44.37
N PRO A 259 -6.34 73.74 -43.34
CA PRO A 259 -5.86 73.56 -41.94
C PRO A 259 -5.90 72.09 -41.41
N LEU A 260 -5.48 71.91 -40.14
CA LEU A 260 -5.64 70.75 -39.22
C LEU A 260 -7.02 70.04 -39.22
N PRO A 261 -7.09 68.82 -38.65
CA PRO A 261 -7.76 68.66 -37.35
C PRO A 261 -7.03 67.72 -36.35
N ALA A 262 -7.56 67.70 -35.12
CA ALA A 262 -6.95 67.29 -33.86
C ALA A 262 -7.35 65.88 -33.34
N ALA A 263 -6.45 65.28 -32.53
CA ALA A 263 -6.64 64.37 -31.36
C ALA A 263 -7.42 63.03 -31.55
N PRO A 264 -7.35 62.01 -30.64
CA PRO A 264 -6.87 62.02 -29.25
C PRO A 264 -5.96 60.85 -28.77
N VAL A 265 -5.51 61.02 -27.52
CA VAL A 265 -4.72 60.16 -26.60
C VAL A 265 -5.39 58.80 -26.27
N PRO A 266 -4.64 57.81 -25.73
CA PRO A 266 -4.83 57.51 -24.31
C PRO A 266 -3.58 57.08 -23.49
N SER A 267 -3.61 57.53 -22.23
CA SER A 267 -3.31 56.85 -20.95
C SER A 267 -2.11 55.91 -20.73
N THR A 268 -1.18 56.43 -19.92
CA THR A 268 -0.81 55.98 -18.55
C THR A 268 -1.04 54.51 -18.16
N MET A 269 0.07 53.82 -17.83
CA MET A 269 0.33 52.79 -16.79
C MET A 269 1.75 52.27 -17.07
N ALA A 270 2.65 51.87 -16.18
CA ALA A 270 2.82 51.89 -14.74
C ALA A 270 4.27 51.37 -14.56
N LEU A 271 5.13 52.10 -13.85
CA LEU A 271 6.46 51.61 -13.45
C LEU A 271 6.29 50.56 -12.36
N ALA A 272 6.76 49.34 -12.60
CA ALA A 272 6.92 48.31 -11.58
C ALA A 272 8.40 48.13 -11.27
N ASP A 273 8.74 48.52 -10.05
CA ASP A 273 10.00 48.28 -9.33
C ASP A 273 10.27 46.78 -9.20
N VAL A 274 11.45 46.31 -9.63
CA VAL A 274 11.94 44.96 -9.34
C VAL A 274 13.01 45.07 -8.27
N SER A 275 12.59 44.80 -7.02
CA SER A 275 13.44 44.66 -5.85
C SER A 275 14.17 43.31 -5.89
N VAL A 276 15.48 43.33 -6.08
CA VAL A 276 16.37 42.17 -5.95
C VAL A 276 16.96 42.18 -4.52
N VAL A 277 16.42 41.34 -3.65
CA VAL A 277 16.98 41.07 -2.31
C VAL A 277 17.84 39.82 -2.38
N ALA A 278 19.17 40.00 -2.45
CA ALA A 278 20.14 38.94 -2.20
C ALA A 278 20.46 38.89 -0.69
N LYS A 279 20.33 37.70 -0.07
CA LYS A 279 20.85 37.41 1.28
C LYS A 279 22.14 36.58 1.16
N PRO A 280 23.19 36.87 1.97
CA PRO A 280 24.38 36.05 2.00
C PRO A 280 24.26 34.86 2.96
N ILE A 281 24.86 33.75 2.55
CA ILE A 281 25.08 32.51 3.28
C ILE A 281 26.10 32.76 4.39
N ARG A 282 25.80 32.34 5.62
CA ARG A 282 26.74 32.24 6.73
C ARG A 282 27.11 30.77 6.90
N ASP A 283 28.38 30.46 6.65
CA ASP A 283 29.04 29.26 7.17
C ASP A 283 29.36 29.49 8.65
N ASP A 284 28.87 28.61 9.52
CA ASP A 284 29.31 28.56 10.91
C ASP A 284 29.87 27.18 11.26
N ARG A 285 30.95 27.26 12.05
CA ARG A 285 31.93 26.23 12.37
C ARG A 285 31.49 25.36 13.54
N GLY A 286 32.08 24.16 13.56
CA GLY A 286 32.44 23.45 14.81
C GLY A 286 31.31 22.58 15.36
N THR A 287 31.59 21.37 15.81
CA THR A 287 32.36 21.20 17.05
C THR A 287 32.82 19.75 17.19
N ARG A 288 34.08 19.61 17.63
CA ARG A 288 34.76 18.40 18.11
C ARG A 288 33.91 17.60 19.10
N GLN A 289 34.02 16.27 19.07
CA GLN A 289 34.13 15.55 20.32
C GLN A 289 34.98 14.28 20.18
N ASP A 290 36.02 14.30 20.98
CA ASP A 290 37.03 13.29 21.27
C ASP A 290 36.52 12.47 22.45
N SER A 291 36.59 11.13 22.38
CA SER A 291 36.43 10.24 23.53
C SER A 291 37.00 8.86 23.19
N SER A 292 38.12 8.57 23.84
CA SER A 292 38.82 7.28 23.93
C SER A 292 37.98 6.29 24.75
N GLU A 293 37.78 5.07 24.23
CA GLU A 293 37.22 3.94 24.97
C GLU A 293 38.21 2.77 24.99
N VAL A 294 38.42 2.26 26.20
CA VAL A 294 39.30 1.15 26.59
C VAL A 294 38.65 -0.18 26.17
N VAL A 295 39.39 -1.02 25.44
CA VAL A 295 38.93 -2.33 24.96
C VAL A 295 39.30 -3.42 25.97
N ASP A 296 38.30 -4.18 26.40
CA ASP A 296 38.42 -5.36 27.25
C ASP A 296 38.44 -6.62 26.36
N GLU A 297 39.53 -7.41 26.42
CA GLU A 297 39.72 -8.64 25.67
C GLU A 297 39.07 -9.82 26.39
N ASN A 298 37.86 -10.20 26.01
CA ASN A 298 37.38 -11.60 26.03
C ASN A 298 35.98 -11.69 25.44
N ASP A 299 35.90 -11.94 24.13
CA ASP A 299 34.73 -12.58 23.55
C ASP A 299 35.14 -13.32 22.28
N LEU A 300 35.06 -14.65 22.35
CA LEU A 300 35.21 -15.55 21.21
C LEU A 300 34.09 -15.27 20.21
N GLN A 301 34.40 -14.44 19.20
CA GLN A 301 33.54 -14.22 18.03
C GLN A 301 33.43 -15.53 17.24
N VAL A 302 32.35 -16.28 17.49
CA VAL A 302 31.82 -17.22 16.50
C VAL A 302 31.12 -16.38 15.43
N SER A 303 31.83 -16.09 14.34
CA SER A 303 31.25 -15.49 13.15
C SER A 303 30.19 -16.44 12.59
N LEU A 304 28.92 -16.18 12.89
CA LEU A 304 27.81 -16.93 12.31
C LEU A 304 27.83 -16.69 10.79
N PRO A 305 27.91 -17.74 9.96
CA PRO A 305 27.88 -17.60 8.52
C PRO A 305 26.59 -16.89 8.11
N MET A 306 26.69 -15.98 7.14
CA MET A 306 25.52 -15.30 6.61
C MET A 306 24.50 -16.32 6.12
N PRO A 307 23.21 -16.19 6.48
CA PRO A 307 22.19 -17.14 6.07
C PRO A 307 22.04 -17.09 4.55
N VAL A 308 22.34 -18.22 3.89
CA VAL A 308 22.14 -18.41 2.46
C VAL A 308 20.64 -18.36 2.18
N THR A 309 20.22 -17.44 1.31
CA THR A 309 18.85 -17.38 0.82
C THR A 309 18.54 -18.67 0.06
N THR A 310 17.54 -19.42 0.54
CA THR A 310 17.09 -20.63 -0.16
C THR A 310 16.32 -20.21 -1.42
N PRO A 311 16.66 -20.75 -2.60
CA PRO A 311 15.94 -20.44 -3.82
C PRO A 311 14.49 -20.89 -3.70
N THR A 312 13.56 -20.08 -4.19
CA THR A 312 12.14 -20.42 -4.23
C THR A 312 11.93 -21.67 -5.11
N PRO A 313 11.16 -22.68 -4.69
CA PRO A 313 10.93 -23.88 -5.49
C PRO A 313 10.38 -23.54 -6.89
N ALA A 314 10.91 -24.20 -7.92
CA ALA A 314 10.58 -23.90 -9.32
C ALA A 314 9.08 -24.02 -9.66
N ALA A 315 8.36 -24.92 -9.00
CA ALA A 315 6.91 -25.06 -9.17
C ALA A 315 6.16 -23.80 -8.70
N ARG A 316 6.62 -23.17 -7.62
CA ARG A 316 6.03 -21.92 -7.09
C ARG A 316 6.40 -20.72 -7.94
N LEU A 317 7.62 -20.68 -8.47
CA LEU A 317 8.03 -19.60 -9.37
C LEU A 317 7.10 -19.47 -10.58
N ARG A 318 6.73 -20.59 -11.22
CA ARG A 318 5.76 -20.58 -12.33
C ARG A 318 4.42 -19.95 -11.94
N SER A 319 3.90 -20.27 -10.76
CA SER A 319 2.64 -19.69 -10.26
C SER A 319 2.73 -18.20 -9.90
N ILE A 320 3.96 -17.68 -9.71
CA ILE A 320 4.23 -16.27 -9.43
C ILE A 320 4.48 -15.50 -10.73
N GLU A 321 5.10 -16.13 -11.73
CA GLU A 321 5.37 -15.54 -13.05
C GLU A 321 4.10 -15.11 -13.79
N ASP A 322 2.98 -15.80 -13.56
CA ASP A 322 1.68 -15.45 -14.14
C ASP A 322 1.04 -14.20 -13.49
N LEU A 323 1.59 -13.70 -12.38
CA LEU A 323 1.05 -12.54 -11.68
C LEU A 323 1.59 -11.23 -12.28
N VAL A 324 0.72 -10.21 -12.31
CA VAL A 324 1.12 -8.86 -12.73
C VAL A 324 2.17 -8.34 -11.76
N GLN A 325 3.36 -8.06 -12.27
CA GLN A 325 4.44 -7.51 -11.46
C GLN A 325 4.15 -6.04 -11.14
N PHE A 326 3.70 -5.78 -9.92
CA PHE A 326 3.60 -4.42 -9.39
C PHE A 326 4.89 -4.06 -8.66
N ILE A 327 5.63 -3.08 -9.19
CA ILE A 327 6.82 -2.53 -8.54
C ILE A 327 6.42 -1.17 -7.97
N PRO A 328 6.23 -1.04 -6.64
CA PRO A 328 5.91 0.24 -6.05
C PRO A 328 7.08 1.22 -6.26
N ASP A 329 6.76 2.44 -6.66
CA ASP A 329 7.71 3.57 -6.75
C ASP A 329 7.97 4.11 -5.33
N ALA A 330 8.65 3.32 -4.51
CA ALA A 330 9.08 3.69 -3.18
C ALA A 330 10.52 4.20 -3.24
N ASP A 331 10.76 5.41 -2.74
CA ASP A 331 12.10 5.98 -2.65
C ASP A 331 12.99 5.10 -1.76
N ASP A 332 14.08 4.59 -2.34
CA ASP A 332 15.04 3.68 -1.69
C ASP A 332 15.64 4.28 -0.40
N ALA A 333 15.59 5.60 -0.25
CA ALA A 333 16.10 6.30 0.93
C ALA A 333 15.19 6.19 2.16
N CYS A 334 13.91 5.83 2.01
CA CYS A 334 12.95 5.87 3.12
C CYS A 334 12.88 4.54 3.87
N VAL A 335 13.61 4.48 4.99
CA VAL A 335 13.64 3.34 5.92
C VAL A 335 13.05 3.71 7.28
N PHE A 336 12.12 2.91 7.78
CA PHE A 336 11.39 3.14 9.02
C PHE A 336 11.87 2.22 10.14
N ARG A 337 11.92 2.73 11.37
CA ARG A 337 12.21 1.89 12.56
C ARG A 337 10.92 1.28 13.09
N ARG A 338 10.98 0.06 13.62
CA ARG A 338 9.82 -0.61 14.25
C ARG A 338 9.14 0.26 15.32
N GLN A 339 9.93 1.00 16.10
CA GLN A 339 9.41 1.89 17.14
C GLN A 339 8.56 3.04 16.56
N LEU A 340 8.95 3.58 15.40
CA LEU A 340 8.18 4.60 14.69
C LEU A 340 6.85 4.02 14.20
N LEU A 341 6.87 2.83 13.58
CA LEU A 341 5.67 2.14 13.12
C LEU A 341 4.71 1.86 14.29
N LYS A 342 5.26 1.41 15.43
CA LYS A 342 4.49 1.19 16.66
C LYS A 342 3.86 2.48 17.21
N GLU A 343 4.56 3.60 17.14
CA GLU A 343 4.04 4.90 17.59
C GLU A 343 3.00 5.48 16.64
N LYS A 344 3.23 5.37 15.32
CA LYS A 344 2.43 6.04 14.29
C LYS A 344 1.29 5.22 13.73
N ILE A 345 1.39 3.89 13.75
CA ILE A 345 0.34 2.97 13.31
C ILE A 345 -0.27 2.30 14.55
N GLY A 346 0.56 1.77 15.44
CA GLY A 346 0.15 0.98 16.61
C GLY A 346 0.69 -0.45 16.53
N GLY A 347 0.03 -1.40 17.19
CA GLY A 347 0.39 -2.83 17.10
C GLY A 347 0.89 -3.44 18.41
N SER A 348 0.74 -4.76 18.53
CA SER A 348 1.03 -5.52 19.75
C SER A 348 2.37 -6.27 19.71
N GLY A 349 3.45 -5.65 19.21
CA GLY A 349 4.83 -6.15 19.28
C GLY A 349 5.06 -7.58 18.80
N GLN A 350 4.15 -8.17 18.02
CA GLN A 350 4.25 -9.57 17.60
C GLN A 350 5.28 -9.69 16.46
N PRO A 351 6.12 -10.72 16.45
CA PRO A 351 7.33 -10.75 15.61
C PRO A 351 7.09 -10.81 14.09
N LEU A 352 5.85 -11.02 13.62
CA LEU A 352 5.54 -11.17 12.19
C LEU A 352 4.36 -10.31 11.74
N ILE A 353 3.19 -10.52 12.36
CA ILE A 353 1.96 -9.81 12.04
C ILE A 353 1.62 -8.92 13.23
N GLU A 354 1.73 -7.60 13.04
CA GLU A 354 1.36 -6.63 14.05
C GLU A 354 -0.14 -6.34 13.92
N ARG A 355 -0.93 -6.87 14.87
CA ARG A 355 -2.38 -6.60 14.91
C ARG A 355 -2.65 -5.27 15.62
N VAL A 356 -3.42 -4.38 15.00
CA VAL A 356 -3.75 -3.05 15.51
C VAL A 356 -5.10 -3.11 16.22
N THR A 357 -5.17 -3.78 17.39
CA THR A 357 -6.46 -4.21 17.94
C THR A 357 -7.21 -3.18 18.79
N ARG A 358 -6.56 -2.21 19.45
CA ARG A 358 -7.25 -1.23 20.36
C ARG A 358 -6.58 0.13 20.52
N SER A 359 -5.35 0.29 20.03
CA SER A 359 -4.56 1.53 20.10
C SER A 359 -4.43 2.20 18.73
N GLN A 360 -5.40 2.00 17.84
CA GLN A 360 -5.38 2.60 16.49
C GLN A 360 -5.15 4.10 16.64
N THR A 361 -3.94 4.47 16.26
CA THR A 361 -3.53 5.86 16.08
C THR A 361 -4.50 6.53 15.11
N ALA A 362 -4.59 7.86 15.13
CA ALA A 362 -5.44 8.58 14.18
C ALA A 362 -5.11 8.19 12.72
N LEU A 363 -3.83 7.92 12.42
CA LEU A 363 -3.38 7.48 11.11
C LEU A 363 -3.92 6.08 10.75
N ALA A 364 -3.79 5.10 11.66
CA ALA A 364 -4.32 3.76 11.42
C ALA A 364 -5.85 3.75 11.24
N LYS A 365 -6.58 4.56 12.01
CA LYS A 365 -8.05 4.70 11.85
C LYS A 365 -8.41 5.32 10.50
N ALA A 366 -7.74 6.40 10.12
CA ALA A 366 -8.03 7.12 8.88
C ALA A 366 -7.77 6.28 7.62
N ARG A 367 -6.85 5.30 7.71
CA ARG A 367 -6.47 4.42 6.60
C ARG A 367 -6.98 2.98 6.75
N ASN A 368 -7.85 2.70 7.73
CA ASN A 368 -8.38 1.37 8.02
C ASN A 368 -7.29 0.28 8.15
N ILE A 369 -6.22 0.59 8.87
CA ILE A 369 -5.10 -0.35 9.08
C ILE A 369 -5.38 -1.20 10.32
N ASP A 370 -5.83 -2.43 10.09
CA ASP A 370 -6.09 -3.40 11.15
C ASP A 370 -4.88 -4.29 11.44
N MET A 371 -4.00 -4.45 10.46
CA MET A 371 -2.79 -5.26 10.57
C MET A 371 -1.71 -4.83 9.58
N TYR A 372 -0.46 -5.01 9.97
CA TYR A 372 0.69 -4.82 9.07
C TYR A 372 1.75 -5.89 9.31
N LEU A 373 2.52 -6.19 8.26
CA LEU A 373 3.58 -7.19 8.28
C LEU A 373 4.92 -6.51 8.56
N CYS A 374 5.63 -7.00 9.58
CA CYS A 374 6.99 -6.59 9.91
C CYS A 374 7.79 -7.85 10.25
N PRO A 375 8.11 -8.68 9.24
CA PRO A 375 8.78 -9.96 9.47
C PRO A 375 10.15 -9.72 10.10
N GLY A 376 10.38 -10.31 11.28
CA GLY A 376 11.73 -10.51 11.78
C GLY A 376 12.49 -11.47 10.86
N LEU A 377 13.71 -11.11 10.47
CA LEU A 377 14.56 -11.92 9.59
C LEU A 377 14.83 -13.31 10.18
N ASP A 378 14.94 -13.41 11.51
CA ASP A 378 15.27 -14.65 12.22
C ASP A 378 14.17 -15.71 12.12
N HIS A 379 12.93 -15.30 11.81
CA HIS A 379 11.77 -16.20 11.75
C HIS A 379 11.26 -16.46 10.33
N ASN A 380 11.81 -15.76 9.32
CA ASN A 380 11.44 -15.93 7.92
C ASN A 380 12.69 -15.91 7.04
N PRO A 381 13.45 -17.01 6.99
CA PRO A 381 14.65 -17.09 6.17
C PRO A 381 14.36 -16.97 4.66
N CYS A 382 13.10 -17.17 4.25
CA CYS A 382 12.67 -17.00 2.85
C CYS A 382 12.37 -15.55 2.47
N ALA A 383 12.34 -14.61 3.43
CA ALA A 383 12.27 -13.20 3.09
C ALA A 383 13.60 -12.82 2.42
N ARG A 384 13.59 -12.65 1.09
CA ARG A 384 14.77 -12.18 0.35
C ARG A 384 15.34 -10.97 1.06
N ARG A 385 16.57 -11.07 1.55
CA ARG A 385 17.31 -9.89 1.97
C ARG A 385 17.48 -9.05 0.71
N LEU A 386 16.92 -7.84 0.68
CA LEU A 386 17.19 -6.83 -0.35
C LEU A 386 18.64 -6.30 -0.21
N GLN A 387 19.61 -7.18 0.03
CA GLN A 387 20.99 -6.87 0.35
C GLN A 387 21.93 -6.93 -0.85
N ASP A 388 21.41 -7.10 -2.07
CA ASP A 388 22.20 -7.26 -3.29
C ASP A 388 23.11 -6.05 -3.63
N ASN A 389 23.22 -5.01 -2.77
CA ASN A 389 24.11 -3.86 -2.93
C ASN A 389 24.86 -3.40 -1.66
N MET A 390 24.95 -4.20 -0.58
CA MET A 390 25.59 -3.79 0.69
C MET A 390 26.82 -4.66 1.09
N ASP A 391 27.66 -5.02 0.13
CA ASP A 391 28.88 -5.84 0.33
C ASP A 391 30.07 -5.09 0.98
N SER A 392 29.85 -4.03 1.77
CA SER A 392 30.98 -3.20 2.25
C SER A 392 30.92 -2.69 3.69
N PHE A 393 29.99 -3.15 4.52
CA PHE A 393 30.01 -2.77 5.95
C PHE A 393 30.62 -3.87 6.84
N SER A 394 31.82 -3.54 7.29
CA SER A 394 32.77 -4.28 8.13
C SER A 394 32.16 -5.02 9.33
N SER A 395 32.79 -6.17 9.62
CA SER A 395 32.53 -7.18 10.65
C SER A 395 32.63 -6.73 12.12
N ASP A 396 32.83 -5.44 12.42
CA ASP A 396 33.12 -4.96 13.78
C ASP A 396 31.90 -4.49 14.58
N LEU A 397 30.68 -4.59 14.05
CA LEU A 397 29.44 -4.13 14.72
C LEU A 397 28.57 -5.23 15.34
N ALA A 398 29.06 -6.47 15.43
CA ALA A 398 28.27 -7.63 15.86
C ALA A 398 27.62 -7.55 17.26
N LYS A 399 27.97 -6.56 18.10
CA LYS A 399 27.40 -6.38 19.46
C LYS A 399 26.40 -5.23 19.60
N LYS A 400 26.28 -4.33 18.63
CA LYS A 400 25.18 -3.35 18.61
C LYS A 400 24.08 -3.96 17.76
N ARG A 401 23.00 -4.45 18.39
CA ARG A 401 21.76 -4.84 17.69
C ARG A 401 21.35 -3.67 16.79
N THR A 402 21.78 -3.71 15.53
CA THR A 402 21.49 -2.71 14.53
C THR A 402 19.97 -2.66 14.44
N PHE A 403 19.41 -1.48 14.71
CA PHE A 403 17.97 -1.28 14.64
C PHE A 403 17.49 -1.78 13.28
N LEU A 404 16.66 -2.83 13.26
CA LEU A 404 16.08 -3.32 12.02
C LEU A 404 15.32 -2.16 11.36
N GLU A 405 15.71 -1.87 10.13
CA GLU A 405 15.13 -0.87 9.26
C GLU A 405 14.12 -1.56 8.32
N TYR A 406 12.94 -0.97 8.21
CA TYR A 406 11.80 -1.53 7.48
C TYR A 406 11.43 -0.58 6.34
N ARG A 407 11.12 -1.12 5.17
CA ARG A 407 10.58 -0.34 4.05
C ARG A 407 9.09 -0.60 3.91
N TYR A 408 8.34 0.41 3.53
CA TYR A 408 6.93 0.25 3.18
C TYR A 408 6.83 -0.21 1.73
N LEU A 409 6.26 -1.39 1.51
CA LEU A 409 6.19 -2.03 0.18
C LEU A 409 4.77 -2.04 -0.41
N GLY A 410 3.81 -1.38 0.23
CA GLY A 410 2.43 -1.30 -0.26
C GLY A 410 1.41 -2.09 0.57
N VAL A 411 0.26 -2.32 -0.06
CA VAL A 411 -0.89 -3.05 0.49
C VAL A 411 -0.95 -4.42 -0.18
N TYR A 412 -1.09 -5.46 0.63
CA TYR A 412 -1.04 -6.84 0.19
C TYR A 412 -2.31 -7.59 0.56
N THR A 413 -2.78 -8.43 -0.37
CA THR A 413 -3.74 -9.48 -0.08
C THR A 413 -2.99 -10.75 0.29
N ALA A 414 -3.32 -11.32 1.46
CA ALA A 414 -2.77 -12.58 1.93
C ALA A 414 -3.73 -13.72 1.63
N THR A 415 -3.31 -14.67 0.79
CA THR A 415 -4.10 -15.84 0.43
C THR A 415 -3.41 -17.11 0.89
N HIS A 416 -4.14 -18.00 1.56
CA HIS A 416 -3.62 -19.33 1.85
C HIS A 416 -3.47 -20.11 0.53
N VAL A 417 -2.30 -20.68 0.31
CA VAL A 417 -2.03 -21.53 -0.86
C VAL A 417 -1.75 -22.95 -0.39
N ALA A 418 -1.67 -23.89 -1.34
CA ALA A 418 -1.33 -25.28 -1.05
C ALA A 418 -0.06 -25.32 -0.17
N PRO A 419 -0.07 -26.09 0.94
CA PRO A 419 1.11 -26.29 1.78
C PRO A 419 2.32 -26.73 0.96
N LEU A 420 3.52 -26.49 1.49
CA LEU A 420 4.74 -26.95 0.85
C LEU A 420 4.71 -28.49 0.75
N ASN A 421 4.89 -29.03 -0.46
CA ASN A 421 4.93 -30.47 -0.63
C ASN A 421 6.29 -31.04 -0.15
N LEU A 422 6.41 -32.37 -0.06
CA LEU A 422 7.62 -33.01 0.46
C LEU A 422 8.86 -32.74 -0.40
N GLU A 423 8.70 -32.70 -1.72
CA GLU A 423 9.81 -32.40 -2.65
C GLU A 423 10.30 -30.97 -2.48
N GLU A 424 9.39 -30.00 -2.44
CA GLU A 424 9.65 -28.58 -2.20
C GLU A 424 10.31 -28.38 -0.82
N TRP A 425 9.83 -29.06 0.22
CA TRP A 425 10.45 -29.03 1.55
C TRP A 425 11.90 -29.50 1.51
N ASN A 426 12.17 -30.59 0.80
CA ASN A 426 13.51 -31.14 0.69
C ASN A 426 14.49 -30.21 -0.04
N THR A 427 14.01 -29.27 -0.86
CA THR A 427 14.86 -28.25 -1.51
C THR A 427 15.34 -27.14 -0.56
N LEU A 428 14.74 -26.99 0.62
CA LEU A 428 15.18 -26.01 1.61
C LEU A 428 16.51 -26.44 2.28
N SER A 429 17.31 -25.47 2.71
CA SER A 429 18.53 -25.74 3.47
C SER A 429 18.22 -26.26 4.87
N GLU A 430 19.12 -27.06 5.42
CA GLU A 430 18.94 -27.68 6.74
C GLU A 430 18.78 -26.64 7.86
N ASP A 431 19.45 -25.49 7.77
CA ASP A 431 19.30 -24.39 8.74
C ASP A 431 17.87 -23.82 8.75
N VAL A 432 17.26 -23.67 7.57
CA VAL A 432 15.88 -23.21 7.42
C VAL A 432 14.92 -24.24 7.97
N LYS A 433 15.10 -25.52 7.62
CA LYS A 433 14.28 -26.62 8.12
C LYS A 433 14.35 -26.71 9.64
N TYR A 434 15.55 -26.61 10.22
CA TYR A 434 15.77 -26.63 11.66
C TYR A 434 15.12 -25.44 12.37
N THR A 435 15.31 -24.23 11.84
CA THR A 435 14.71 -22.99 12.38
C THR A 435 13.18 -23.08 12.37
N TYR A 436 12.61 -23.59 11.27
CA TYR A 436 11.18 -23.78 11.13
C TYR A 436 10.66 -24.82 12.13
N ALA A 437 11.31 -26.01 12.22
CA ALA A 437 10.95 -27.05 13.18
C ALA A 437 11.01 -26.55 14.64
N SER A 438 12.06 -25.79 14.99
CA SER A 438 12.21 -25.17 16.32
C SER A 438 11.09 -24.17 16.62
N THR A 439 10.70 -23.36 15.64
CA THR A 439 9.61 -22.38 15.75
C THR A 439 8.25 -23.08 15.90
N THR A 440 7.99 -24.12 15.09
CA THR A 440 6.78 -24.95 15.16
C THR A 440 6.65 -25.60 16.54
N ARG A 441 7.73 -26.20 17.06
CA ARG A 441 7.77 -26.78 18.41
C ARG A 441 7.38 -25.75 19.48
N SER A 442 7.93 -24.53 19.37
CA SER A 442 7.72 -23.46 20.36
C SER A 442 6.28 -22.94 20.34
N LYS A 443 5.66 -22.85 19.16
CA LYS A 443 4.31 -22.30 18.97
C LYS A 443 3.19 -23.34 19.17
N THR A 444 3.42 -24.61 18.87
CA THR A 444 2.37 -25.64 18.89
C THR A 444 2.42 -26.41 20.20
N GLN A 445 1.42 -26.19 21.07
CA GLN A 445 1.37 -26.80 22.41
C GLN A 445 1.51 -28.34 22.40
N VAL A 446 0.90 -29.02 21.43
CA VAL A 446 0.95 -30.49 21.28
C VAL A 446 2.36 -31.00 20.97
N LEU A 447 3.17 -30.19 20.27
CA LEU A 447 4.52 -30.56 19.83
C LEU A 447 5.60 -30.16 20.83
N LYS A 448 5.27 -29.44 21.91
CA LYS A 448 6.26 -28.98 22.91
C LYS A 448 7.03 -30.12 23.59
N ASN A 449 6.43 -31.30 23.70
CA ASN A 449 7.05 -32.48 24.29
C ASN A 449 7.97 -33.24 23.32
N GLN A 450 7.95 -32.90 22.02
CA GLN A 450 8.81 -33.52 21.01
C GLN A 450 10.15 -32.78 20.91
N SER A 451 11.22 -33.49 20.60
CA SER A 451 12.50 -32.86 20.27
C SER A 451 12.42 -32.11 18.94
N VAL A 452 13.27 -31.10 18.71
CA VAL A 452 13.31 -30.40 17.40
C VAL A 452 13.57 -31.39 16.27
N GLN A 453 14.42 -32.40 16.51
CA GLN A 453 14.73 -33.46 15.55
C GLN A 453 13.53 -34.35 15.23
N GLN A 454 12.66 -34.64 16.20
CA GLN A 454 11.41 -35.36 15.96
C GLN A 454 10.46 -34.54 15.09
N VAL A 455 10.28 -33.25 15.40
CA VAL A 455 9.44 -32.34 14.58
C VAL A 455 9.97 -32.23 13.16
N LEU A 456 11.30 -32.10 13.00
CA LEU A 456 11.97 -32.09 11.70
C LEU A 456 11.74 -33.40 10.94
N THR A 457 11.86 -34.55 11.62
CA THR A 457 11.57 -35.87 11.03
C THR A 457 10.11 -35.98 10.58
N SER A 458 9.17 -35.41 11.33
CA SER A 458 7.75 -35.38 10.94
C SER A 458 7.50 -34.55 9.67
N TYR A 459 8.24 -33.46 9.44
CA TYR A 459 8.21 -32.75 8.16
C TYR A 459 8.87 -33.57 7.04
N ASN A 460 10.04 -34.16 7.30
CA ASN A 460 10.79 -34.97 6.33
C ASN A 460 10.05 -36.26 5.91
N THR A 461 9.10 -36.74 6.73
CA THR A 461 8.24 -37.89 6.42
C THR A 461 6.89 -37.47 5.84
N GLY A 462 6.60 -36.17 5.77
CA GLY A 462 5.32 -35.64 5.30
C GLY A 462 4.16 -35.77 6.29
N GLN A 463 4.42 -36.19 7.54
CA GLN A 463 3.39 -36.20 8.59
C GLN A 463 2.96 -34.79 8.99
N LEU A 464 3.89 -33.84 8.94
CA LEU A 464 3.60 -32.40 9.07
C LEU A 464 3.83 -31.71 7.73
N SER A 465 2.95 -30.78 7.39
CA SER A 465 3.08 -29.93 6.20
C SER A 465 3.34 -28.49 6.60
N VAL A 466 4.14 -27.76 5.82
CA VAL A 466 4.40 -26.34 6.05
C VAL A 466 3.26 -25.51 5.46
N PRO A 467 2.44 -24.82 6.28
CA PRO A 467 1.43 -23.91 5.75
C PRO A 467 2.09 -22.76 4.98
N CYS A 468 1.57 -22.49 3.79
CA CYS A 468 2.07 -21.43 2.93
C CYS A 468 1.01 -20.33 2.76
N VAL A 469 1.48 -19.09 2.70
CA VAL A 469 0.66 -17.91 2.42
C VAL A 469 1.32 -17.17 1.26
N ARG A 470 0.52 -16.84 0.25
CA ARG A 470 0.93 -15.98 -0.86
C ARG A 470 0.54 -14.55 -0.54
N LEU A 471 1.49 -13.64 -0.72
CA LEU A 471 1.26 -12.20 -0.61
C LEU A 471 1.24 -11.62 -2.02
N GLU A 472 0.13 -10.99 -2.38
CA GLU A 472 -0.07 -10.33 -3.66
C GLU A 472 -0.23 -8.83 -3.42
N CYS A 473 0.63 -8.02 -4.02
CA CYS A 473 0.55 -6.57 -3.88
C CYS A 473 -0.62 -6.05 -4.71
N THR A 474 -1.61 -5.44 -4.05
CA THR A 474 -2.83 -4.97 -4.70
C THR A 474 -2.86 -3.46 -4.87
N ASP A 475 -2.13 -2.72 -4.04
CA ASP A 475 -2.13 -1.25 -4.07
C ASP A 475 -0.89 -0.69 -3.36
N PHE A 476 -0.63 0.60 -3.51
CA PHE A 476 0.37 1.35 -2.76
C PHE A 476 -0.27 2.60 -2.13
N ASP A 477 -0.43 2.58 -0.80
CA ASP A 477 -1.00 3.72 -0.08
C ASP A 477 0.03 4.86 0.04
N SER A 478 0.01 5.74 -0.96
CA SER A 478 0.88 6.91 -1.05
C SER A 478 0.72 7.88 0.11
N ILE A 479 -0.49 8.02 0.68
CA ILE A 479 -0.71 8.98 1.77
C ILE A 479 -0.26 8.40 3.12
N LEU A 480 -0.40 7.09 3.35
CA LEU A 480 0.22 6.40 4.49
C LEU A 480 1.74 6.53 4.41
N TYR A 481 2.32 6.23 3.23
CA TYR A 481 3.75 6.37 3.00
C TYR A 481 4.24 7.78 3.32
N ASN A 482 3.63 8.80 2.73
CA ASN A 482 3.99 10.20 2.96
C ASN A 482 3.80 10.62 4.44
N ALA A 483 2.79 10.09 5.12
CA ALA A 483 2.59 10.33 6.55
C ALA A 483 3.71 9.71 7.40
N LEU A 484 4.20 8.51 7.05
CA LEU A 484 5.33 7.87 7.71
C LEU A 484 6.64 8.62 7.45
N VAL A 485 6.90 9.05 6.22
CA VAL A 485 8.06 9.89 5.85
C VAL A 485 8.04 11.21 6.62
N THR A 486 6.89 11.88 6.68
CA THR A 486 6.70 13.12 7.45
C THR A 486 6.89 12.90 8.95
N ALA A 487 6.42 11.78 9.48
CA ALA A 487 6.59 11.42 10.88
C ALA A 487 8.06 11.15 11.24
N GLN A 488 8.85 10.63 10.30
CA GLN A 488 10.27 10.37 10.47
C GLN A 488 11.13 11.64 10.39
N SER A 489 10.80 12.56 9.49
CA SER A 489 11.53 13.82 9.32
C SER A 489 11.30 14.80 10.47
N LYS A 490 10.20 14.66 11.20
CA LYS A 490 9.91 15.49 12.38
C LYS A 490 10.96 15.18 13.47
N PRO A 491 11.86 16.14 13.81
CA PRO A 491 12.85 15.92 14.85
C PRO A 491 12.10 15.53 16.11
N ARG A 492 12.45 14.36 16.67
CA ARG A 492 11.82 13.85 17.88
C ARG A 492 11.99 14.92 18.93
N ALA A 493 10.92 15.66 19.21
CA ALA A 493 10.88 16.56 20.35
C ALA A 493 11.31 15.67 21.51
N VAL A 494 12.45 16.00 22.12
CA VAL A 494 12.93 15.26 23.28
C VAL A 494 11.88 15.52 24.33
N ILE A 495 10.87 14.66 24.38
CA ILE A 495 9.88 14.67 25.43
C ILE A 495 10.71 14.25 26.63
N SER A 496 11.21 15.25 27.36
CA SER A 496 11.68 15.12 28.71
C SER A 496 10.47 14.72 29.53
N CYS A 497 10.02 13.48 29.36
CA CYS A 497 9.19 12.83 30.35
C CYS A 497 10.07 12.82 31.59
N ALA A 498 9.82 13.80 32.47
CA ALA A 498 10.28 13.77 33.84
C ALA A 498 9.96 12.36 34.35
N ILE A 499 11.03 11.59 34.52
CA ILE A 499 11.02 10.23 35.02
C ILE A 499 10.46 10.32 36.43
N GLY A 500 9.14 10.21 36.54
CA GLY A 500 8.49 9.81 37.77
C GLY A 500 8.94 8.38 38.04
N LYS A 501 10.02 8.23 38.80
CA LYS A 501 10.55 6.97 39.30
C LYS A 501 9.42 6.19 39.98
N ARG A 502 8.74 5.31 39.25
CA ARG A 502 8.26 4.06 39.84
C ARG A 502 9.36 3.05 39.60
N VAL A 503 10.24 2.94 40.59
CA VAL A 503 11.11 1.79 40.76
C VAL A 503 10.21 0.57 40.73
N ARG A 504 10.27 -0.17 39.63
CA ARG A 504 9.74 -1.52 39.53
C ARG A 504 10.94 -2.35 39.14
N ASP A 505 11.39 -3.16 40.09
CA ASP A 505 12.52 -4.08 39.97
C ASP A 505 12.48 -4.81 38.62
N GLU A 506 13.55 -4.64 37.86
CA GLU A 506 13.92 -5.48 36.74
C GLU A 506 14.62 -6.71 37.32
N HIS A 507 13.89 -7.81 37.46
CA HIS A 507 14.48 -9.13 37.64
C HIS A 507 13.80 -10.09 36.65
N ASP A 508 14.60 -10.45 35.64
CA ASP A 508 14.54 -11.63 34.76
C ASP A 508 13.18 -12.30 34.51
N ASP A 509 12.64 -12.06 33.31
CA ASP A 509 11.67 -12.95 32.66
C ASP A 509 12.40 -14.19 32.10
N GLU A 510 12.83 -15.11 32.99
CA GLU A 510 12.92 -16.53 32.65
C GLU A 510 11.54 -17.15 32.87
N TYR A 511 10.90 -17.53 31.76
CA TYR A 511 9.51 -17.98 31.71
C TYR A 511 9.34 -19.36 32.38
N GLN A 512 9.11 -19.40 33.70
CA GLN A 512 8.61 -20.58 34.40
C GLN A 512 7.08 -20.55 34.56
N PRO A 513 6.36 -21.66 34.28
CA PRO A 513 4.92 -21.75 34.50
C PRO A 513 4.62 -21.96 35.98
N GLN A 514 4.27 -20.90 36.71
CA GLN A 514 3.77 -21.02 38.07
C GLN A 514 2.37 -21.64 38.10
N ARG A 515 2.31 -22.86 38.64
CA ARG A 515 1.11 -23.52 39.16
C ARG A 515 0.37 -22.59 40.12
N ARG A 516 -0.85 -22.19 39.75
CA ARG A 516 -1.81 -21.56 40.67
C ARG A 516 -2.35 -22.62 41.64
N THR A 517 -1.74 -22.75 42.81
CA THR A 517 -2.40 -23.31 43.99
C THR A 517 -3.42 -22.30 44.51
N ARG A 518 -4.69 -22.56 44.22
CA ARG A 518 -5.82 -21.79 44.74
C ARG A 518 -6.06 -22.23 46.19
N ALA A 519 -5.68 -21.38 47.15
CA ALA A 519 -6.05 -21.54 48.55
C ALA A 519 -7.58 -21.39 48.69
N LYS A 520 -8.23 -22.39 49.29
CA LYS A 520 -9.62 -22.35 49.75
C LYS A 520 -9.72 -21.51 51.03
N PRO A 521 -10.69 -20.59 51.16
CA PRO A 521 -11.18 -20.19 52.47
C PRO A 521 -12.17 -21.24 52.99
N GLY A 522 -12.01 -21.62 54.26
CA GLY A 522 -12.90 -22.53 54.95
C GLY A 522 -14.29 -21.95 55.14
N ALA A 523 -15.30 -22.77 54.92
CA ALA A 523 -16.63 -22.60 55.47
C ALA A 523 -17.05 -23.96 56.03
N GLN A 524 -17.28 -23.97 57.34
CA GLN A 524 -17.91 -25.04 58.09
C GLN A 524 -19.36 -25.20 57.62
N GLY A 525 -19.82 -26.44 57.47
CA GLY A 525 -21.21 -26.76 57.16
C GLY A 525 -21.42 -28.27 57.18
N LEU A 526 -21.87 -28.75 58.34
CA LEU A 526 -22.38 -30.11 58.58
C LEU A 526 -23.61 -30.37 57.70
N GLY A 527 -23.79 -31.60 57.23
CA GLY A 527 -25.08 -32.05 56.68
C GLY A 527 -24.95 -33.19 55.65
N ASP A 528 -25.09 -34.40 56.20
CA ASP A 528 -25.45 -35.72 55.68
C ASP A 528 -26.12 -35.91 54.28
N ASP A 529 -26.06 -37.17 53.85
CA ASP A 529 -26.85 -37.90 52.83
C ASP A 529 -26.36 -37.84 51.36
N VAL A 530 -25.60 -38.83 50.89
CA VAL A 530 -26.05 -40.13 50.31
C VAL A 530 -26.94 -39.94 49.07
N GLU A 531 -26.35 -40.04 47.88
CA GLU A 531 -26.83 -40.95 46.83
C GLU A 531 -25.82 -41.07 45.69
N ASN A 532 -25.65 -42.32 45.26
CA ASN A 532 -24.56 -42.84 44.46
C ASN A 532 -25.04 -42.94 43.01
N ALA A 533 -24.50 -42.11 42.11
CA ALA A 533 -24.76 -42.19 40.67
C ALA A 533 -23.44 -42.43 39.93
N GLN A 534 -23.10 -43.71 39.72
CA GLN A 534 -22.05 -44.14 38.82
C GLN A 534 -22.59 -44.10 37.38
N GLY A 535 -22.17 -43.08 36.64
CA GLY A 535 -22.28 -43.04 35.18
C GLY A 535 -20.93 -43.40 34.56
N ASP A 536 -20.82 -44.60 34.02
CA ASP A 536 -19.72 -45.05 33.17
C ASP A 536 -19.86 -44.44 31.77
N GLY A 537 -18.94 -43.53 31.43
CA GLY A 537 -18.78 -42.98 30.08
C GLY A 537 -17.56 -43.59 29.40
N LEU A 538 -17.74 -44.71 28.71
CA LEU A 538 -16.78 -45.24 27.74
C LEU A 538 -16.83 -44.40 26.46
N ILE A 539 -15.75 -43.69 26.15
CA ILE A 539 -15.52 -43.05 24.85
C ILE A 539 -14.69 -44.00 24.01
N HIS A 540 -15.31 -44.54 22.95
CA HIS A 540 -14.64 -45.28 21.88
C HIS A 540 -14.15 -44.26 20.84
N GLU A 541 -12.84 -44.06 20.74
CA GLU A 541 -12.21 -43.45 19.56
C GLU A 541 -12.14 -44.50 18.44
N SER A 542 -12.56 -44.11 17.24
CA SER A 542 -12.28 -44.81 15.99
C SER A 542 -11.70 -43.80 15.00
N ARG A 543 -10.48 -44.07 14.56
CA ARG A 543 -9.92 -43.62 13.29
C ARG A 543 -9.08 -44.73 12.70
#